data_AF-A0AAV9N9U4-F1
#
_entry.id   AF-A0AAV9N9U4-F1
#
_cell.length_a   1.000
_cell.length_b   1.000
_cell.length_c   1.000
_cell.angle_alpha   90.00
_cell.angle_beta   90.00
_cell.angle_gamma   90.00
#
_symmetry.space_group_name_H-M   'P 1'
#
loop_
_entity.id
_entity.type
_entity.pdbx_description
1 polymer ?
#
loop_
_entity_poly.entity_id
_entity_poly.type
_entity_poly.pdbx_seq_one_letter_code
_entity_poly.pdbx_strand_id
1 'polypeptide(L)'
;MDGKAPEKALANTDHHFLIGAMAYWEACMAFVVDQPKNVVQYLYPFSRPTEITYIHMFAGISLPLFVTLARVGICVRQNKVLRNMAALGWRDKDAYQSFASEVLQDAVALEQWAVDYHLPADETFDTKSLGSSTYHQLKAFAHMCKFSILLELLRNFPSLLDSEVDHAKPSQTNNLSVSQTTRLDRWYFDLSGAILKHAKDIPEGSTCGLYQTILLIICGSVLRPSKDTRTSFPKDMRANEKLEAQVLSTLARQDELDERRAFVRRRLQTNCASFGLRQVYSRAELLLEDVWREFDSGSNEADNLPSNRHWIDVMTELKLETFFG
;
A
#
# COMPACT_ATOMS: atom_id res chain seq x y z
N MET A 1 -16.37 -10.16 24.31
CA MET A 1 -15.13 -10.62 24.96
C MET A 1 -14.49 -9.40 25.59
N ASP A 2 -14.31 -9.40 26.91
CA ASP A 2 -13.70 -8.28 27.63
C ASP A 2 -12.29 -8.02 27.09
N GLY A 3 -11.99 -6.77 26.72
CA GLY A 3 -10.69 -6.34 26.16
C GLY A 3 -9.46 -6.61 27.04
N LYS A 4 -9.66 -7.23 28.21
CA LYS A 4 -8.61 -7.65 29.16
C LYS A 4 -7.76 -8.83 28.67
N ALA A 5 -8.26 -9.67 27.74
CA ALA A 5 -7.50 -10.84 27.28
C ALA A 5 -6.37 -10.49 26.28
N PRO A 6 -6.61 -9.64 25.25
CA PRO A 6 -5.56 -9.19 24.33
C PRO A 6 -4.46 -8.40 25.06
N GLU A 7 -4.84 -7.53 25.99
CA GLU A 7 -3.88 -6.72 26.74
C GLU A 7 -2.98 -7.57 27.65
N LYS A 8 -3.54 -8.58 28.32
CA LYS A 8 -2.74 -9.57 29.08
C LYS A 8 -1.75 -10.33 28.18
N ALA A 9 -2.14 -10.63 26.95
CA ALA A 9 -1.24 -11.29 26.00
C ALA A 9 -0.11 -10.35 25.54
N LEU A 10 -0.40 -9.08 25.29
CA LEU A 10 0.62 -8.08 24.90
C LEU A 10 1.56 -7.71 26.07
N ALA A 11 1.10 -7.82 27.31
CA ALA A 11 1.93 -7.62 28.50
C ALA A 11 2.95 -8.77 28.72
N ASN A 12 2.67 -9.96 28.19
CA ASN A 12 3.62 -11.08 28.24
C ASN A 12 4.60 -10.99 27.06
N THR A 13 5.90 -10.93 27.34
CA THR A 13 6.95 -10.72 26.33
C THR A 13 6.97 -11.79 25.24
N ASP A 14 6.81 -13.07 25.59
CA ASP A 14 6.86 -14.18 24.64
C ASP A 14 5.63 -14.18 23.73
N HIS A 15 4.45 -13.94 24.31
CA HIS A 15 3.21 -13.79 23.54
C HIS A 15 3.28 -12.58 22.62
N HIS A 16 3.73 -11.43 23.14
CA HIS A 16 3.86 -10.21 22.37
C HIS A 16 4.81 -10.41 21.18
N PHE A 17 5.96 -11.07 21.41
CA PHE A 17 6.91 -11.46 20.37
C PHE A 17 6.25 -12.29 19.26
N LEU A 18 5.56 -13.37 19.67
CA LEU A 18 4.91 -14.28 18.73
C LEU A 18 3.80 -13.59 17.93
N ILE A 19 2.93 -12.83 18.61
CA ILE A 19 1.81 -12.12 17.98
C ILE A 19 2.32 -11.12 16.93
N GLY A 20 3.34 -10.33 17.26
CA GLY A 20 3.91 -9.37 16.32
C GLY A 20 4.61 -10.02 15.14
N ALA A 21 5.32 -11.13 15.35
CA ALA A 21 5.91 -11.92 14.27
C ALA A 21 4.83 -12.51 13.35
N MET A 22 3.78 -13.12 13.91
CA MET A 22 2.65 -13.66 13.15
C MET A 22 1.97 -12.57 12.33
N ALA A 23 1.66 -11.41 12.92
CA ALA A 23 1.03 -10.32 12.19
C ALA A 23 1.87 -9.82 11.00
N TYR A 24 3.20 -9.72 11.16
CA TYR A 24 4.09 -9.37 10.06
C TYR A 24 4.07 -10.43 8.96
N TRP A 25 4.21 -11.72 9.31
CA TRP A 25 4.24 -12.80 8.32
C TRP A 25 2.91 -12.94 7.59
N GLU A 26 1.78 -12.84 8.28
CA GLU A 26 0.46 -12.83 7.66
C GLU A 26 0.31 -11.63 6.71
N ALA A 27 0.83 -10.46 7.08
CA ALA A 27 0.80 -9.28 6.21
C ALA A 27 1.59 -9.49 4.91
N CYS A 28 2.74 -10.17 4.96
CA CYS A 28 3.51 -10.52 3.77
C CYS A 28 2.82 -11.62 2.95
N MET A 29 2.39 -12.70 3.60
CA MET A 29 1.82 -13.88 2.95
C MET A 29 0.48 -13.61 2.27
N ALA A 30 -0.30 -12.67 2.81
CA ALA A 30 -1.58 -12.25 2.24
C ALA A 30 -1.47 -11.72 0.80
N PHE A 31 -0.31 -11.22 0.37
CA PHE A 31 -0.08 -10.79 -1.01
C PHE A 31 0.44 -11.92 -1.91
N VAL A 32 0.93 -13.01 -1.33
CA VAL A 32 1.58 -14.12 -2.05
C VAL A 32 0.66 -15.31 -2.28
N VAL A 33 -0.21 -15.61 -1.31
CA VAL A 33 -1.07 -16.80 -1.34
C VAL A 33 -2.54 -16.40 -1.29
N ASP A 34 -3.38 -17.04 -2.11
CA ASP A 34 -4.84 -16.88 -2.02
C ASP A 34 -5.33 -17.53 -0.73
N GLN A 35 -5.95 -16.73 0.15
CA GLN A 35 -6.38 -17.17 1.46
C GLN A 35 -7.84 -16.80 1.73
N PRO A 36 -8.56 -17.59 2.56
CA PRO A 36 -9.88 -17.22 3.01
C PRO A 36 -9.81 -16.09 4.05
N LYS A 37 -10.85 -15.25 4.11
CA LYS A 37 -10.91 -14.07 5.00
C LYS A 37 -10.77 -14.36 6.50
N ASN A 38 -11.01 -15.60 6.93
CA ASN A 38 -10.97 -16.00 8.33
C ASN A 38 -9.57 -16.44 8.80
N VAL A 39 -8.59 -16.56 7.91
CA VAL A 39 -7.25 -17.06 8.25
C VAL A 39 -6.57 -16.19 9.31
N VAL A 40 -6.74 -14.87 9.24
CA VAL A 40 -6.16 -13.88 10.18
C VAL A 40 -7.10 -13.51 11.34
N GLN A 41 -8.24 -14.17 11.48
CA GLN A 41 -9.25 -13.81 12.49
C GLN A 41 -8.72 -13.91 13.92
N TYR A 42 -7.75 -14.80 14.17
CA TYR A 42 -7.09 -14.94 15.48
C TYR A 42 -6.30 -13.69 15.88
N LEU A 43 -5.95 -12.81 14.93
CA LEU A 43 -5.23 -11.55 15.18
C LEU A 43 -6.15 -10.34 15.37
N TYR A 44 -7.44 -10.44 15.03
CA TYR A 44 -8.38 -9.31 15.11
C TYR A 44 -8.48 -8.64 16.49
N PRO A 45 -8.37 -9.37 17.61
CA PRO A 45 -8.37 -8.73 18.92
C PRO A 45 -7.22 -7.73 19.12
N PHE A 46 -6.11 -7.87 18.39
CA PHE A 46 -4.93 -7.01 18.47
C PHE A 46 -4.94 -5.84 17.48
N SER A 47 -6.02 -5.69 16.69
CA SER A 47 -6.24 -4.53 15.82
C SER A 47 -6.79 -3.31 16.57
N ARG A 48 -7.15 -3.48 17.85
CA ARG A 48 -7.75 -2.44 18.68
C ARG A 48 -6.68 -1.72 19.50
N PRO A 49 -6.83 -0.41 19.72
CA PRO A 49 -5.97 0.31 20.66
C PRO A 49 -6.07 -0.30 22.06
N THR A 50 -4.94 -0.37 22.76
CA THR A 50 -4.84 -0.73 24.18
C THR A 50 -4.65 0.53 25.04
N GLU A 51 -4.86 0.43 26.35
CA GLU A 51 -4.61 1.55 27.27
C GLU A 51 -3.11 1.91 27.32
N ILE A 52 -2.26 0.88 27.31
CA ILE A 52 -0.81 1.01 27.25
C ILE A 52 -0.31 0.63 25.86
N THR A 53 0.57 1.43 25.27
CA THR A 53 1.21 1.09 24.00
C THR A 53 2.41 0.18 24.23
N TYR A 54 2.27 -1.09 23.88
CA TYR A 54 3.35 -2.07 23.91
C TYR A 54 4.19 -1.97 22.63
N ILE A 55 5.48 -1.67 22.77
CA ILE A 55 6.39 -1.60 21.63
C ILE A 55 6.93 -2.99 21.32
N HIS A 56 6.56 -3.50 20.16
CA HIS A 56 7.02 -4.79 19.67
C HIS A 56 8.44 -4.69 19.09
N MET A 57 9.27 -5.72 19.27
CA MET A 57 10.65 -5.78 18.76
C MET A 57 10.73 -5.64 17.24
N PHE A 58 9.76 -6.18 16.51
CA PHE A 58 9.72 -6.17 15.04
C PHE A 58 8.65 -5.25 14.46
N ALA A 59 7.50 -5.20 15.13
CA ALA A 59 6.33 -4.52 14.62
C ALA A 59 6.25 -3.09 15.16
N GLY A 60 7.08 -2.72 16.13
CA GLY A 60 7.00 -1.42 16.79
C GLY A 60 5.61 -1.20 17.35
N ILE A 61 5.00 -0.09 16.93
CA ILE A 61 3.60 0.26 17.20
C ILE A 61 2.64 -0.10 16.06
N SER A 62 3.16 -0.75 15.02
CA SER A 62 2.43 -1.06 13.79
C SER A 62 1.67 -2.38 13.85
N LEU A 63 1.56 -3.03 15.03
CA LEU A 63 0.83 -4.30 15.15
C LEU A 63 -0.60 -4.22 14.58
N PRO A 64 -1.44 -3.23 14.96
CA PRO A 64 -2.77 -3.08 14.36
C PRO A 64 -2.74 -2.87 12.84
N LEU A 65 -1.71 -2.18 12.35
CA LEU A 65 -1.51 -1.89 10.94
C LEU A 65 -1.08 -3.15 10.18
N PHE A 66 -0.26 -4.03 10.74
CA PHE A 66 0.09 -5.30 10.10
C PHE A 66 -1.11 -6.24 10.00
N VAL A 67 -1.93 -6.34 11.05
CA VAL A 67 -3.17 -7.13 10.99
C VAL A 67 -4.09 -6.59 9.89
N THR A 68 -4.20 -5.27 9.78
CA THR A 68 -5.00 -4.62 8.72
C THR A 68 -4.38 -4.83 7.34
N LEU A 69 -3.07 -4.69 7.20
CA LEU A 69 -2.36 -4.91 5.95
C LEU A 69 -2.53 -6.35 5.44
N ALA A 70 -2.55 -7.34 6.34
CA ALA A 70 -2.87 -8.72 6.00
C ALA A 70 -4.30 -8.86 5.45
N ARG A 71 -5.28 -8.23 6.10
CA ARG A 71 -6.67 -8.23 5.61
C ARG A 71 -6.79 -7.54 4.24
N VAL A 72 -6.05 -6.45 4.03
CA VAL A 72 -5.98 -5.77 2.73
C VAL A 72 -5.36 -6.68 1.68
N GLY A 73 -4.24 -7.36 1.96
CA GLY A 73 -3.62 -8.29 1.02
C GLY A 73 -4.58 -9.41 0.59
N ILE A 74 -5.33 -9.99 1.55
CA ILE A 74 -6.37 -10.99 1.26
C ILE A 74 -7.43 -10.39 0.33
N CYS A 75 -7.94 -9.19 0.65
CA CYS A 75 -8.96 -8.50 -0.14
C CYS A 75 -8.47 -8.19 -1.57
N VAL A 76 -7.21 -7.74 -1.72
CA VAL A 76 -6.55 -7.50 -3.01
C VAL A 76 -6.49 -8.77 -3.85
N ARG A 77 -6.11 -9.91 -3.24
CA ARG A 77 -6.06 -11.20 -3.93
C ARG A 77 -7.45 -11.73 -4.29
N GLN A 78 -8.43 -11.58 -3.41
CA GLN A 78 -9.82 -11.91 -3.72
C GLN A 78 -10.35 -11.07 -4.89
N ASN A 79 -10.00 -9.79 -4.95
CA ASN A 79 -10.31 -8.93 -6.09
C ASN A 79 -9.60 -9.38 -7.37
N LYS A 80 -8.36 -9.86 -7.30
CA LYS A 80 -7.69 -10.52 -8.44
C LYS A 80 -8.45 -11.76 -8.91
N VAL A 81 -8.92 -12.61 -7.99
CA VAL A 81 -9.76 -13.77 -8.33
C VAL A 81 -11.05 -13.33 -9.03
N LEU A 82 -11.72 -12.29 -8.53
CA LEU A 82 -12.90 -11.71 -9.18
C LEU A 82 -12.60 -11.21 -10.61
N ARG A 83 -11.49 -10.49 -10.81
CA ARG A 83 -11.06 -10.05 -12.16
C ARG A 83 -10.87 -11.25 -13.11
N ASN A 84 -10.26 -12.34 -12.63
CA ASN A 84 -10.07 -13.56 -13.42
C ASN A 84 -11.41 -14.26 -13.73
N MET A 85 -12.31 -14.38 -12.75
CA MET A 85 -13.65 -14.94 -12.95
C MET A 85 -14.47 -14.11 -13.94
N ALA A 86 -14.37 -12.77 -13.86
CA ALA A 86 -15.02 -11.86 -14.77
C ALA A 86 -14.51 -12.02 -16.21
N ALA A 87 -13.20 -12.22 -16.39
CA ALA A 87 -12.61 -12.52 -17.70
C ALA A 87 -13.10 -13.85 -18.30
N LEU A 88 -13.47 -14.82 -17.44
CA LEU A 88 -14.09 -16.09 -17.85
C LEU A 88 -15.61 -15.99 -18.07
N GLY A 89 -16.21 -14.80 -17.98
CA GLY A 89 -17.64 -14.57 -18.23
C GLY A 89 -18.56 -14.89 -17.05
N TRP A 90 -18.06 -14.88 -15.80
CA TRP A 90 -18.87 -15.24 -14.62
C TRP A 90 -19.67 -14.07 -14.03
N ARG A 91 -19.65 -12.89 -14.64
CA ARG A 91 -20.25 -11.64 -14.09
C ARG A 91 -21.73 -11.76 -13.75
N ASP A 92 -22.47 -12.55 -14.53
CA ASP A 92 -23.93 -12.69 -14.38
C ASP A 92 -24.34 -13.80 -13.41
N LYS A 93 -23.38 -14.49 -12.79
CA LYS A 93 -23.66 -15.57 -11.82
C LYS A 93 -23.87 -14.98 -10.42
N ASP A 94 -24.92 -15.42 -9.73
CA ASP A 94 -25.23 -14.99 -8.35
C ASP A 94 -24.05 -15.17 -7.38
N ALA A 95 -23.30 -16.26 -7.55
CA ALA A 95 -22.10 -16.53 -6.76
C ALA A 95 -21.00 -15.48 -6.96
N TYR A 96 -20.83 -15.00 -8.19
CA TYR A 96 -19.88 -13.91 -8.49
C TYR A 96 -20.36 -12.60 -7.86
N GLN A 97 -21.64 -12.26 -8.01
CA GLN A 97 -22.19 -11.01 -7.47
C GLN A 97 -22.13 -10.98 -5.94
N SER A 98 -22.46 -12.10 -5.29
CA SER A 98 -22.38 -12.24 -3.84
C SER A 98 -20.95 -12.08 -3.34
N PHE A 99 -19.99 -12.76 -3.98
CA PHE A 99 -18.57 -12.66 -3.63
C PHE A 99 -18.00 -11.27 -3.91
N ALA A 100 -18.36 -10.64 -5.03
CA ALA A 100 -17.95 -9.27 -5.36
C ALA A 100 -18.48 -8.26 -4.34
N SER A 101 -19.73 -8.39 -3.93
CA SER A 101 -20.34 -7.54 -2.90
C SER A 101 -19.63 -7.71 -1.55
N GLU A 102 -19.28 -8.93 -1.16
CA GLU A 102 -18.58 -9.22 0.09
C GLU A 102 -17.18 -8.58 0.10
N VAL A 103 -16.40 -8.79 -0.97
CA VAL A 103 -15.04 -8.23 -1.09
C VAL A 103 -15.08 -6.70 -1.08
N LEU A 104 -16.07 -6.08 -1.76
CA LEU A 104 -16.22 -4.63 -1.75
C LEU A 104 -16.61 -4.10 -0.36
N GLN A 105 -17.52 -4.77 0.35
CA GLN A 105 -17.88 -4.39 1.73
C GLN A 105 -16.68 -4.48 2.67
N ASP A 106 -15.86 -5.52 2.54
CA ASP A 106 -14.62 -5.66 3.31
C ASP A 106 -13.62 -4.54 2.98
N ALA A 107 -13.48 -4.16 1.70
CA ALA A 107 -12.63 -3.05 1.29
C ALA A 107 -13.08 -1.70 1.88
N VAL A 108 -14.38 -1.40 1.84
CA VAL A 108 -14.96 -0.18 2.44
C VAL A 108 -14.72 -0.15 3.95
N ALA A 109 -14.94 -1.27 4.65
CA ALA A 109 -14.73 -1.33 6.09
C ALA A 109 -13.23 -1.16 6.46
N LEU A 110 -12.33 -1.69 5.64
CA LEU A 110 -10.88 -1.55 5.82
C LEU A 110 -10.41 -0.12 5.54
N GLU A 111 -10.95 0.54 4.52
CA GLU A 111 -10.65 1.94 4.21
C GLU A 111 -11.09 2.85 5.36
N GLN A 112 -12.35 2.73 5.78
CA GLN A 112 -12.89 3.53 6.88
C GLN A 112 -12.02 3.37 8.14
N TRP A 113 -11.68 2.12 8.49
CA TRP A 113 -10.78 1.86 9.61
C TRP A 113 -9.41 2.52 9.43
N ALA A 114 -8.81 2.45 8.24
CA ALA A 114 -7.49 3.00 7.99
C ALA A 114 -7.49 4.54 8.02
N VAL A 115 -8.53 5.18 7.51
CA VAL A 115 -8.74 6.63 7.59
C VAL A 115 -8.84 7.06 9.06
N ASP A 116 -9.73 6.41 9.81
CA ASP A 116 -10.01 6.71 11.23
C ASP A 116 -8.88 6.31 12.19
N TYR A 117 -7.97 5.44 11.76
CA TYR A 117 -6.86 4.99 12.60
C TYR A 117 -5.90 6.14 12.92
N HIS A 118 -5.75 6.42 14.21
CA HIS A 118 -4.75 7.35 14.73
C HIS A 118 -3.62 6.57 15.39
N LEU A 119 -2.37 6.98 15.14
CA LEU A 119 -1.23 6.40 15.84
C LEU A 119 -1.37 6.71 17.35
N PRO A 120 -0.87 5.82 18.22
CA PRO A 120 -0.92 6.06 19.66
C PRO A 120 -0.27 7.39 20.05
N ALA A 121 -0.90 8.10 20.99
CA ALA A 121 -0.41 9.36 21.53
C ALA A 121 0.82 9.13 22.40
N ASP A 122 1.72 10.12 22.45
CA ASP A 122 3.00 10.10 23.19
C ASP A 122 2.82 9.74 24.67
N GLU A 123 1.67 10.08 25.24
CA GLU A 123 1.27 9.82 26.63
C GLU A 123 1.03 8.35 26.93
N THR A 124 0.71 7.53 25.92
CA THR A 124 0.41 6.10 26.08
C THR A 124 1.66 5.21 26.11
N PHE A 125 2.83 5.81 25.86
CA PHE A 125 4.11 5.10 25.80
C PHE A 125 4.78 5.05 27.17
N ASP A 126 5.45 3.92 27.45
CA ASP A 126 6.44 3.88 28.53
C ASP A 126 7.72 4.62 28.09
N THR A 127 7.66 5.95 28.18
CA THR A 127 8.71 6.90 27.77
C THR A 127 10.02 6.76 28.55
N LYS A 128 10.06 5.93 29.60
CA LYS A 128 11.28 5.71 30.39
C LYS A 128 12.32 4.83 29.69
N SER A 129 11.96 4.17 28.59
CA SER A 129 12.78 3.14 27.97
C SER A 129 13.32 3.45 26.56
N LEU A 130 12.76 4.44 25.84
CA LEU A 130 13.18 4.75 24.46
C LEU A 130 13.67 6.18 24.27
N GLY A 131 14.77 6.32 23.54
CA GLY A 131 15.24 7.62 23.08
C GLY A 131 14.29 8.25 22.05
N SER A 132 14.24 9.59 22.02
CA SER A 132 13.39 10.38 21.12
C SER A 132 13.58 10.04 19.63
N SER A 133 14.79 9.66 19.21
CA SER A 133 15.10 9.25 17.85
C SER A 133 14.47 7.92 17.45
N THR A 134 14.36 6.96 18.37
CA THR A 134 13.74 5.65 18.09
C THR A 134 12.23 5.80 17.99
N TYR A 135 11.66 6.65 18.85
CA TYR A 135 10.26 7.00 18.81
C TYR A 135 9.82 7.58 17.47
N HIS A 136 10.59 8.54 16.95
CA HIS A 136 10.34 9.14 15.64
C HIS A 136 10.36 8.10 14.51
N GLN A 137 11.30 7.16 14.55
CA GLN A 137 11.39 6.07 13.57
C GLN A 137 10.18 5.14 13.62
N LEU A 138 9.71 4.77 14.82
CA LEU A 138 8.54 3.91 14.98
C LEU A 138 7.27 4.58 14.43
N LYS A 139 7.10 5.88 14.68
CA LYS A 139 6.00 6.67 14.11
C LYS A 139 6.09 6.77 12.60
N ALA A 140 7.27 7.10 12.07
CA ALA A 140 7.50 7.16 10.63
C ALA A 140 7.15 5.81 9.97
N PHE A 141 7.60 4.70 10.55
CA PHE A 141 7.29 3.36 10.05
C PHE A 141 5.78 3.04 10.10
N ALA A 142 5.10 3.39 11.19
CA ALA A 142 3.65 3.23 11.28
C ALA A 142 2.88 4.09 10.26
N HIS A 143 3.34 5.31 9.98
CA HIS A 143 2.78 6.11 8.89
C HIS A 143 2.98 5.46 7.52
N MET A 144 4.16 4.88 7.26
CA MET A 144 4.39 4.10 6.04
C MET A 144 3.35 2.97 5.93
N CYS A 145 3.13 2.18 6.98
CA CYS A 145 2.14 1.10 6.97
C CYS A 145 0.72 1.63 6.67
N LYS A 146 0.28 2.69 7.36
CA LYS A 146 -1.05 3.30 7.15
C LYS A 146 -1.24 3.76 5.70
N PHE A 147 -0.26 4.46 5.13
CA PHE A 147 -0.37 4.95 3.76
C PHE A 147 -0.26 3.84 2.72
N SER A 148 0.53 2.79 2.96
CA SER A 148 0.56 1.60 2.11
C SER A 148 -0.78 0.86 2.08
N ILE A 149 -1.47 0.75 3.23
CA ILE A 149 -2.82 0.18 3.33
C ILE A 149 -3.80 0.96 2.43
N LEU A 150 -3.82 2.30 2.57
CA LEU A 150 -4.70 3.15 1.77
C LEU A 150 -4.35 3.08 0.28
N LEU A 151 -3.07 3.06 -0.07
CA LEU A 151 -2.62 2.98 -1.44
C LEU A 151 -3.06 1.66 -2.12
N GLU A 152 -2.93 0.53 -1.44
CA GLU A 152 -3.38 -0.78 -1.95
C GLU A 152 -4.90 -0.85 -2.11
N LEU A 153 -5.65 -0.31 -1.14
CA LEU A 153 -7.12 -0.23 -1.22
C LEU A 153 -7.56 0.63 -2.40
N LEU A 154 -7.05 1.84 -2.54
CA LEU A 154 -7.43 2.75 -3.63
C LEU A 154 -7.04 2.18 -5.00
N ARG A 155 -5.89 1.52 -5.09
CA ARG A 155 -5.44 0.89 -6.35
C ARG A 155 -6.35 -0.23 -6.81
N ASN A 156 -6.86 -1.04 -5.88
CA ASN A 156 -7.66 -2.22 -6.18
C ASN A 156 -9.16 -1.94 -6.20
N PHE A 157 -9.61 -0.90 -5.50
CA PHE A 157 -11.00 -0.48 -5.41
C PHE A 157 -11.12 1.03 -5.68
N PRO A 158 -10.95 1.47 -6.94
CA PRO A 158 -10.99 2.90 -7.28
C PRO A 158 -12.32 3.60 -6.92
N SER A 159 -13.41 2.84 -6.82
CA SER A 159 -14.74 3.33 -6.43
C SER A 159 -14.79 3.91 -5.02
N LEU A 160 -13.81 3.60 -4.16
CA LEU A 160 -13.72 4.15 -2.82
C LEU A 160 -13.55 5.68 -2.84
N LEU A 161 -12.84 6.23 -3.82
CA LEU A 161 -12.67 7.68 -4.00
C LEU A 161 -13.94 8.41 -4.50
N ASP A 162 -14.90 7.66 -5.03
CA ASP A 162 -16.16 8.20 -5.55
C ASP A 162 -17.23 8.30 -4.48
N SER A 163 -17.08 7.64 -3.33
CA SER A 163 -18.11 7.62 -2.27
C SER A 163 -18.38 9.00 -1.63
N GLU A 164 -17.54 10.01 -1.89
CA GLU A 164 -17.76 11.40 -1.48
C GLU A 164 -18.52 12.24 -2.54
N VAL A 165 -18.66 11.75 -3.77
CA VAL A 165 -19.23 12.50 -4.89
C VAL A 165 -20.38 11.68 -5.51
N ASP A 166 -21.61 12.06 -5.17
CA ASP A 166 -22.89 11.68 -5.78
C ASP A 166 -23.65 10.44 -5.26
N HIS A 167 -24.60 10.73 -4.36
CA HIS A 167 -25.91 10.05 -4.25
C HIS A 167 -26.80 10.25 -5.49
N ALA A 168 -26.25 10.20 -6.72
CA ALA A 168 -27.01 10.41 -7.94
C ALA A 168 -26.70 9.34 -9.00
N LYS A 169 -27.47 8.24 -8.90
CA LYS A 169 -27.78 7.21 -9.91
C LYS A 169 -26.70 6.15 -10.22
N PRO A 170 -27.07 4.86 -10.23
CA PRO A 170 -26.19 3.78 -10.64
C PRO A 170 -26.13 3.75 -12.17
N SER A 171 -25.02 4.21 -12.74
CA SER A 171 -24.74 4.04 -14.16
C SER A 171 -23.74 2.90 -14.33
N GLN A 172 -24.22 1.79 -14.87
CA GLN A 172 -23.39 0.72 -15.42
C GLN A 172 -22.45 1.30 -16.49
N THR A 173 -21.15 1.38 -16.23
CA THR A 173 -20.10 1.32 -17.26
C THR A 173 -18.71 1.19 -16.62
N ASN A 174 -17.92 0.20 -17.07
CA ASN A 174 -16.53 -0.03 -16.67
C ASN A 174 -15.54 1.03 -17.22
N ASN A 175 -16.00 2.24 -17.53
CA ASN A 175 -15.17 3.27 -18.17
C ASN A 175 -14.94 4.40 -17.17
N LEU A 176 -13.81 4.34 -16.45
CA LEU A 176 -13.34 5.46 -15.64
C LEU A 176 -13.24 6.70 -16.53
N SER A 177 -13.87 7.80 -16.11
CA SER A 177 -13.73 9.05 -16.86
C SER A 177 -12.27 9.52 -16.82
N VAL A 178 -11.81 10.22 -17.87
CA VAL A 178 -10.44 10.79 -17.92
C VAL A 178 -10.12 11.64 -16.67
N SER A 179 -11.13 12.33 -16.13
CA SER A 179 -11.02 13.12 -14.91
C SER A 179 -10.76 12.26 -13.66
N GLN A 180 -11.42 11.11 -13.57
CA GLN A 180 -11.28 10.17 -12.46
C GLN A 180 -9.94 9.45 -12.49
N THR A 181 -9.49 9.02 -13.68
CA THR A 181 -8.14 8.45 -13.86
C THR A 181 -7.06 9.46 -13.44
N THR A 182 -7.19 10.72 -13.86
CA THR A 182 -6.25 11.79 -13.44
C THR A 182 -6.22 12.00 -11.93
N ARG A 183 -7.38 11.91 -11.26
CA ARG A 183 -7.49 12.04 -9.80
C ARG A 183 -6.81 10.86 -9.08
N LEU A 184 -7.00 9.63 -9.57
CA LEU A 184 -6.39 8.42 -9.03
C LEU A 184 -4.86 8.47 -9.16
N ASP A 185 -4.34 8.86 -10.33
CA ASP A 185 -2.91 8.99 -10.59
C ASP A 185 -2.25 9.95 -9.61
N ARG A 186 -2.92 11.08 -9.35
CA ARG A 186 -2.47 12.05 -8.35
C ARG A 186 -2.45 11.45 -6.96
N TRP A 187 -3.51 10.77 -6.53
CA TRP A 187 -3.56 10.12 -5.22
C TRP A 187 -2.46 9.07 -5.06
N TYR A 188 -2.21 8.25 -6.07
CA TYR A 188 -1.13 7.25 -6.03
C TYR A 188 0.23 7.93 -5.88
N PHE A 189 0.47 8.99 -6.63
CA PHE A 189 1.70 9.75 -6.56
C PHE A 189 1.86 10.44 -5.20
N ASP A 190 0.81 11.08 -4.67
CA ASP A 190 0.85 11.80 -3.39
C ASP A 190 1.03 10.84 -2.20
N LEU A 191 0.30 9.71 -2.18
CA LEU A 191 0.46 8.67 -1.14
C LEU A 191 1.85 8.01 -1.20
N SER A 192 2.34 7.71 -2.40
CA SER A 192 3.70 7.22 -2.59
C SER A 192 4.72 8.23 -2.04
N GLY A 193 4.58 9.51 -2.37
CA GLY A 193 5.43 10.57 -1.85
C GLY A 193 5.42 10.66 -0.31
N ALA A 194 4.24 10.51 0.31
CA ALA A 194 4.11 10.49 1.76
C ALA A 194 4.82 9.28 2.40
N ILE A 195 4.70 8.08 1.81
CA ILE A 195 5.42 6.88 2.27
C ILE A 195 6.93 7.12 2.18
N LEU A 196 7.43 7.64 1.06
CA LEU A 196 8.86 7.89 0.87
C LEU A 196 9.39 8.98 1.79
N LYS A 197 8.59 10.01 2.09
CA LYS A 197 8.94 11.03 3.08
C LYS A 197 9.21 10.41 4.45
N HIS A 198 8.32 9.53 4.92
CA HIS A 198 8.54 8.83 6.20
C HIS A 198 9.68 7.80 6.13
N ALA A 199 9.91 7.17 4.98
CA ALA A 199 11.05 6.28 4.81
C ALA A 199 12.40 7.03 4.97
N LYS A 200 12.48 8.31 4.56
CA LYS A 200 13.66 9.17 4.75
C LYS A 200 13.95 9.46 6.23
N ASP A 201 12.92 9.51 7.06
CA ASP A 201 13.04 9.76 8.50
C ASP A 201 13.63 8.57 9.28
N ILE A 202 13.74 7.40 8.62
CA ILE A 202 14.31 6.19 9.20
C ILE A 202 15.77 6.06 8.73
N PRO A 203 16.77 6.02 9.63
CA PRO A 203 18.16 5.83 9.25
C PRO A 203 18.39 4.52 8.49
N GLU A 204 19.32 4.54 7.55
CA GLU A 204 19.83 3.33 6.92
C GLU A 204 20.48 2.42 7.97
N GLY A 205 20.26 1.10 7.87
CA GLY A 205 20.70 0.14 8.89
C GLY A 205 19.85 0.08 10.16
N SER A 206 18.79 0.88 10.27
CA SER A 206 17.77 0.71 11.32
C SER A 206 17.13 -0.68 11.22
N THR A 207 16.78 -1.28 12.36
CA THR A 207 16.07 -2.57 12.43
C THR A 207 14.71 -2.52 11.72
N CYS A 208 14.11 -1.34 11.61
CA CYS A 208 12.89 -1.12 10.82
C CYS A 208 13.10 -1.36 9.31
N GLY A 209 14.34 -1.34 8.81
CA GLY A 209 14.67 -1.50 7.39
C GLY A 209 14.24 -2.84 6.79
N LEU A 210 14.33 -3.93 7.56
CA LEU A 210 13.90 -5.26 7.11
C LEU A 210 12.42 -5.30 6.73
N TYR A 211 11.59 -4.63 7.53
CA TYR A 211 10.14 -4.65 7.44
C TYR A 211 9.58 -3.62 6.44
N GLN A 212 10.44 -2.76 5.88
CA GLN A 212 10.04 -1.76 4.88
C GLN A 212 9.80 -2.37 3.49
N THR A 213 10.28 -3.57 3.19
CA THR A 213 10.31 -4.07 1.80
C THR A 213 8.94 -4.14 1.15
N ILE A 214 7.96 -4.74 1.82
CA ILE A 214 6.61 -4.82 1.27
C ILE A 214 6.02 -3.42 1.06
N LEU A 215 6.26 -2.49 1.99
CA LEU A 215 5.79 -1.11 1.89
C LEU A 215 6.45 -0.36 0.73
N LEU A 216 7.75 -0.61 0.50
CA LEU A 216 8.52 -0.06 -0.62
C LEU A 216 8.11 -0.66 -1.96
N ILE A 217 7.74 -1.94 -2.02
CA ILE A 217 7.15 -2.56 -3.22
C ILE A 217 5.81 -1.91 -3.53
N ILE A 218 4.90 -1.85 -2.54
CA ILE A 218 3.58 -1.22 -2.67
C ILE A 218 3.74 0.22 -3.19
N CYS A 219 4.55 1.03 -2.52
CA CYS A 219 4.80 2.42 -2.87
C CYS A 219 5.52 2.60 -4.22
N GLY A 220 6.55 1.78 -4.49
CA GLY A 220 7.34 1.86 -5.72
C GLY A 220 6.53 1.44 -6.95
N SER A 221 5.61 0.50 -6.78
CA SER A 221 4.83 -0.08 -7.87
C SER A 221 3.77 0.85 -8.48
N VAL A 222 3.58 2.05 -7.93
CA VAL A 222 2.69 3.08 -8.48
C VAL A 222 3.45 4.26 -9.10
N LEU A 223 4.79 4.26 -9.00
CA LEU A 223 5.66 5.29 -9.59
C LEU A 223 5.72 5.12 -11.11
N ARG A 224 4.76 5.75 -11.80
CA ARG A 224 4.65 5.74 -13.26
C ARG A 224 4.84 7.13 -13.88
N PRO A 225 5.33 7.20 -15.13
CA PRO A 225 5.26 8.43 -15.91
C PRO A 225 3.79 8.82 -16.03
N SER A 226 3.46 10.07 -15.72
CA SER A 226 2.07 10.49 -15.85
C SER A 226 1.76 10.80 -17.31
N LYS A 227 0.64 10.24 -17.75
CA LYS A 227 0.02 10.53 -19.04
C LYS A 227 -0.50 11.96 -19.00
N ASP A 228 0.03 12.82 -19.87
CA ASP A 228 -0.15 14.28 -19.90
C ASP A 228 -1.45 14.81 -19.26
N THR A 229 -1.28 15.50 -18.14
CA THR A 229 -2.32 16.37 -17.58
C THR A 229 -2.41 17.60 -18.46
N ARG A 230 -3.56 17.77 -19.14
CA ARG A 230 -4.01 19.10 -19.57
C ARG A 230 -4.16 19.96 -18.32
N THR A 231 -3.10 20.67 -17.94
CA THR A 231 -3.12 21.69 -16.92
C THR A 231 -4.19 22.71 -17.30
N SER A 232 -5.14 22.96 -16.40
CA SER A 232 -6.16 23.98 -16.59
C SER A 232 -5.50 25.35 -16.49
N PHE A 233 -5.02 25.87 -17.61
CA PHE A 233 -4.43 27.20 -17.64
C PHE A 233 -5.49 28.28 -17.58
N PRO A 234 -5.17 29.46 -16.98
CA PRO A 234 -5.99 30.65 -17.11
C PRO A 234 -6.30 30.92 -18.60
N LYS A 235 -7.55 31.32 -18.89
CA LYS A 235 -8.00 31.57 -20.27
C LYS A 235 -7.10 32.58 -20.98
N ASP A 236 -6.55 33.54 -20.23
CA ASP A 236 -5.80 34.69 -20.76
C ASP A 236 -4.30 34.43 -20.99
N MET A 237 -3.78 33.27 -20.57
CA MET A 237 -2.37 32.94 -20.73
C MET A 237 -2.04 32.61 -22.21
N ARG A 238 -0.94 33.15 -22.74
CA ARG A 238 -0.57 32.98 -24.15
C ARG A 238 -0.22 31.51 -24.44
N ALA A 239 -0.42 31.06 -25.68
CA ALA A 239 -0.14 29.68 -26.06
C ALA A 239 1.31 29.24 -25.77
N ASN A 240 2.29 30.14 -25.99
CA ASN A 240 3.70 29.86 -25.68
C ASN A 240 3.96 29.76 -24.18
N GLU A 241 3.34 30.61 -23.36
CA GLU A 241 3.46 30.55 -21.89
C GLU A 241 2.81 29.28 -21.35
N LYS A 242 1.66 28.88 -21.90
CA LYS A 242 1.00 27.60 -21.57
C LYS A 242 1.91 26.42 -21.92
N LEU A 243 2.51 26.43 -23.11
CA LEU A 243 3.43 25.38 -23.55
C LEU A 243 4.68 25.32 -22.67
N GLU A 244 5.31 26.45 -22.37
CA GLU A 244 6.46 26.53 -21.49
C GLU A 244 6.14 26.00 -20.09
N ALA A 245 5.00 26.42 -19.51
CA ALA A 245 4.54 25.92 -18.22
C ALA A 245 4.21 24.42 -18.24
N GLN A 246 3.63 23.90 -19.33
CA GLN A 246 3.43 22.45 -19.52
C GLN A 246 4.75 21.72 -19.52
N VAL A 247 5.70 22.14 -20.37
CA VAL A 247 7.02 21.51 -20.49
C VAL A 247 7.75 21.51 -19.14
N LEU A 248 7.81 22.65 -18.45
CA LEU A 248 8.45 22.74 -17.13
C LEU A 248 7.76 21.84 -16.10
N SER A 249 6.43 21.80 -16.08
CA SER A 249 5.69 20.93 -15.16
C SER A 249 5.90 19.43 -15.45
N THR A 250 6.00 19.07 -16.72
CA THR A 250 6.26 17.69 -17.15
C THR A 250 7.68 17.28 -16.80
N LEU A 251 8.67 18.13 -17.05
CA LEU A 251 10.07 17.88 -16.68
C LEU A 251 10.24 17.77 -15.17
N ALA A 252 9.72 18.72 -14.39
CA ALA A 252 9.82 18.69 -12.93
C ALA A 252 9.21 17.42 -12.33
N ARG A 253 8.09 16.95 -12.89
CA ARG A 253 7.45 15.71 -12.45
C ARG A 253 8.22 14.46 -12.87
N GLN A 254 8.89 14.49 -14.02
CA GLN A 254 9.77 13.40 -14.45
C GLN A 254 11.01 13.32 -13.56
N ASP A 255 11.64 14.46 -13.25
CA ASP A 255 12.76 14.52 -12.31
C ASP A 255 12.35 13.99 -10.93
N GLU A 256 11.18 14.40 -10.42
CA GLU A 256 10.65 13.90 -9.16
C GLU A 256 10.37 12.38 -9.20
N LEU A 257 9.84 11.87 -10.30
CA LEU A 257 9.63 10.43 -10.49
C LEU A 257 10.96 9.67 -10.43
N ASP A 258 11.98 10.14 -11.14
CA ASP A 258 13.28 9.50 -11.20
C ASP A 258 13.99 9.54 -9.84
N GLU A 259 13.89 10.66 -9.11
CA GLU A 259 14.37 10.76 -7.73
C GLU A 259 13.69 9.75 -6.80
N ARG A 260 12.37 9.60 -6.90
CA ARG A 260 11.59 8.66 -6.08
C ARG A 260 11.95 7.21 -6.41
N ARG A 261 12.05 6.84 -7.69
CA ARG A 261 12.49 5.50 -8.11
C ARG A 261 13.92 5.21 -7.63
N ALA A 262 14.84 6.17 -7.79
CA ALA A 262 16.22 6.04 -7.31
C ALA A 262 16.29 5.88 -5.79
N PHE A 263 15.47 6.61 -5.04
CA PHE A 263 15.36 6.47 -3.59
C PHE A 263 14.89 5.07 -3.20
N VAL A 264 13.80 4.56 -3.81
CA VAL A 264 13.29 3.21 -3.53
C VAL A 264 14.36 2.16 -3.80
N ARG A 265 15.04 2.25 -4.95
CA ARG A 265 16.13 1.33 -5.32
C ARG A 265 17.26 1.34 -4.29
N ARG A 266 17.81 2.52 -3.99
CA ARG A 266 18.87 2.67 -2.96
C ARG A 266 18.40 2.10 -1.63
N ARG A 267 17.17 2.40 -1.23
CA ARG A 267 16.65 1.99 0.07
C ARG A 267 16.48 0.47 0.16
N LEU A 268 15.96 -0.17 -0.88
CA LEU A 268 15.89 -1.63 -0.95
C LEU A 268 17.30 -2.22 -0.83
N GLN A 269 18.26 -1.75 -1.62
CA GLN A 269 19.65 -2.22 -1.63
C GLN A 269 20.35 -2.06 -0.27
N THR A 270 20.23 -0.89 0.37
CA THR A 270 20.84 -0.65 1.68
C THR A 270 20.18 -1.52 2.74
N ASN A 271 18.84 -1.63 2.73
CA ASN A 271 18.14 -2.52 3.65
C ASN A 271 18.55 -3.99 3.46
N CYS A 272 18.95 -4.47 2.27
CA CYS A 272 19.50 -5.84 2.19
C CYS A 272 20.92 -5.94 2.72
N ALA A 273 21.76 -4.95 2.39
CA ALA A 273 23.18 -4.98 2.73
C ALA A 273 23.38 -5.02 4.25
N SER A 274 22.59 -4.28 5.01
CA SER A 274 22.66 -4.22 6.47
C SER A 274 22.36 -5.55 7.17
N PHE A 275 21.65 -6.48 6.53
CA PHE A 275 21.22 -7.74 7.16
C PHE A 275 21.72 -8.99 6.44
N GLY A 276 22.59 -8.86 5.43
CA GLY A 276 23.15 -10.00 4.70
C GLY A 276 22.15 -10.74 3.80
N LEU A 277 20.99 -10.15 3.51
CA LEU A 277 19.90 -10.77 2.74
C LEU A 277 19.90 -10.36 1.26
N ARG A 278 21.08 -10.04 0.70
CA ARG A 278 21.24 -9.46 -0.65
C ARG A 278 20.52 -10.26 -1.74
N GLN A 279 20.63 -11.59 -1.73
CA GLN A 279 20.02 -12.46 -2.75
C GLN A 279 18.49 -12.50 -2.69
N VAL A 280 17.91 -12.31 -1.51
CA VAL A 280 16.46 -12.32 -1.33
C VAL A 280 15.94 -10.99 -1.87
N TYR A 281 16.48 -9.86 -1.43
CA TYR A 281 15.99 -8.53 -1.78
C TYR A 281 16.34 -8.06 -3.20
N SER A 282 17.32 -8.67 -3.87
CA SER A 282 17.52 -8.43 -5.32
C SER A 282 16.28 -8.80 -6.15
N ARG A 283 15.41 -9.69 -5.64
CA ARG A 283 14.13 -10.00 -6.29
C ARG A 283 13.10 -8.89 -6.13
N ALA A 284 13.06 -8.22 -4.98
CA ALA A 284 12.18 -7.08 -4.75
C ALA A 284 12.56 -5.89 -5.64
N GLU A 285 13.86 -5.66 -5.84
CA GLU A 285 14.36 -4.68 -6.81
C GLU A 285 13.97 -5.07 -8.24
N LEU A 286 14.24 -6.32 -8.65
CA LEU A 286 13.90 -6.81 -9.99
C LEU A 286 12.40 -6.70 -10.29
N LEU A 287 11.55 -7.05 -9.32
CA LEU A 287 10.10 -6.86 -9.41
C LEU A 287 9.72 -5.42 -9.77
N LEU A 288 10.30 -4.43 -9.05
CA LEU A 288 10.00 -3.03 -9.32
C LEU A 288 10.57 -2.54 -10.65
N GLU A 289 11.77 -3.00 -11.04
CA GLU A 289 12.34 -2.68 -12.34
C GLU A 289 11.46 -3.19 -13.49
N ASP A 290 10.89 -4.38 -13.36
CA ASP A 290 9.98 -4.92 -14.38
C ASP A 290 8.64 -4.17 -14.39
N VAL A 291 8.08 -3.83 -13.22
CA VAL A 291 6.90 -2.96 -13.12
C VAL A 291 7.15 -1.59 -13.79
N TRP A 292 8.31 -0.99 -13.56
CA TRP A 292 8.67 0.30 -14.16
C TRP A 292 8.91 0.18 -15.67
N ARG A 293 9.61 -0.86 -16.13
CA ARG A 293 9.82 -1.12 -17.55
C ARG A 293 8.50 -1.26 -18.30
N GLU A 294 7.50 -1.88 -17.70
CA GLU A 294 6.16 -1.97 -18.29
C GLU A 294 5.49 -0.61 -18.41
N PHE A 295 5.56 0.23 -17.37
CA PHE A 295 5.05 1.60 -17.44
C PHE A 295 5.75 2.43 -18.52
N ASP A 296 7.06 2.27 -18.66
CA ASP A 296 7.89 3.07 -19.56
C ASP A 296 7.77 2.59 -21.02
N SER A 297 7.52 1.29 -21.24
CA SER A 297 7.32 0.72 -22.59
C SER A 297 6.01 1.12 -23.26
N GLY A 298 5.06 1.70 -22.52
CA GLY A 298 3.75 2.12 -23.05
C GLY A 298 2.90 0.97 -23.61
N SER A 299 3.24 -0.29 -23.34
CA SER A 299 2.72 -1.50 -23.99
C SER A 299 1.25 -1.86 -23.73
N ASN A 300 0.45 -0.93 -23.21
CA ASN A 300 -1.01 -1.05 -23.21
C ASN A 300 -1.59 -0.25 -24.39
N GLU A 301 -1.47 -0.82 -25.59
CA GLU A 301 -2.34 -0.43 -26.69
C GLU A 301 -3.79 -0.87 -26.39
N ALA A 302 -4.73 -0.02 -26.81
CA ALA A 302 -6.18 -0.06 -26.66
C ALA A 302 -6.77 0.52 -25.35
N ASP A 303 -7.31 1.73 -25.48
CA ASP A 303 -8.42 2.31 -24.73
C ASP A 303 -8.29 2.52 -23.20
N ASN A 304 -8.02 3.79 -22.85
CA ASN A 304 -8.63 4.54 -21.73
C ASN A 304 -8.55 4.02 -20.29
N LEU A 305 -8.02 2.84 -20.01
CA LEU A 305 -7.79 2.40 -18.64
C LEU A 305 -6.34 2.66 -18.20
N PRO A 306 -6.11 3.09 -16.95
CA PRO A 306 -4.77 3.04 -16.38
C PRO A 306 -4.24 1.60 -16.55
N SER A 307 -2.94 1.46 -16.84
CA SER A 307 -2.25 0.16 -16.86
C SER A 307 -2.67 -0.60 -15.59
N ASN A 308 -3.57 -1.56 -15.73
CA ASN A 308 -4.33 -2.17 -14.63
C ASN A 308 -3.55 -3.34 -14.01
N ARG A 309 -2.29 -3.49 -14.42
CA ARG A 309 -1.43 -4.57 -14.01
C ARG A 309 -0.87 -4.26 -12.62
N HIS A 310 -1.21 -5.14 -11.69
CA HIS A 310 -0.79 -5.01 -10.31
C HIS A 310 0.62 -5.57 -10.15
N TRP A 311 1.40 -5.10 -9.16
CA TRP A 311 2.72 -5.68 -8.91
C TRP A 311 2.66 -7.17 -8.54
N ILE A 312 1.53 -7.62 -7.96
CA ILE A 312 1.27 -9.04 -7.69
C ILE A 312 1.21 -9.86 -8.98
N ASP A 313 0.70 -9.27 -10.08
CA ASP A 313 0.61 -9.94 -11.37
C ASP A 313 2.02 -10.14 -11.94
N VAL A 314 2.84 -9.08 -11.93
CA VAL A 314 4.26 -9.15 -12.32
C VAL A 314 5.03 -10.15 -11.45
N MET A 315 4.81 -10.13 -10.14
CA MET A 315 5.41 -11.08 -9.19
C MET A 315 5.05 -12.54 -9.54
N THR A 316 3.78 -12.80 -9.88
CA THR A 316 3.29 -14.15 -10.22
C THR A 316 3.91 -14.65 -11.53
N GLU A 317 3.97 -13.78 -12.53
CA GLU A 317 4.46 -14.16 -13.87
C GLU A 317 5.97 -14.40 -13.90
N LEU A 318 6.73 -13.60 -13.14
CA LEU A 318 8.18 -13.71 -13.03
C LEU A 318 8.64 -14.73 -11.97
N LYS A 319 7.70 -15.42 -11.31
CA LYS A 319 7.96 -16.42 -10.25
C LYS A 319 8.76 -15.85 -9.07
N LEU A 320 8.46 -14.60 -8.69
CA LEU A 320 9.16 -13.86 -7.64
C LEU A 320 8.49 -14.00 -6.27
N GLU A 321 7.48 -14.85 -6.13
CA GLU A 321 6.78 -15.17 -4.86
C GLU A 321 7.74 -15.71 -3.80
N THR A 322 8.81 -16.36 -4.27
CA THR A 322 9.90 -16.92 -3.47
C THR A 322 10.69 -15.89 -2.64
N PHE A 323 10.36 -14.60 -2.75
CA PHE A 323 10.82 -13.56 -1.83
C PHE A 323 10.17 -13.67 -0.44
N PHE A 324 8.93 -14.18 -0.35
CA PHE A 324 8.20 -14.39 0.90
C PHE A 324 7.81 -15.86 1.15
N GLY A 325 8.06 -16.77 0.20
CA GLY A 325 7.78 -18.21 0.32
C GLY A 325 8.69 -19.09 -0.51
#